data_AF-A0A4Y3KGV3-F1
#
_entry.id   AF-A0A4Y3KGV3-F1
#
_cell.length_a   1.000
_cell.length_b   1.000
_cell.length_c   1.000
_cell.angle_alpha   90.00
_cell.angle_beta   90.00
_cell.angle_gamma   90.00
#
_symmetry.space_group_name_H-M   'P 1'
#
loop_
_entity.id
_entity.type
_entity.pdbx_description
1 polymer ?
#
loop_
_entity_poly.entity_id
_entity_poly.type
_entity_poly.pdbx_seq_one_letter_code
_entity_poly.pdbx_strand_id
1 'polypeptide(L)'
;MRVEIDSETVARSVRTLDRMVDRLDELVAQTRAVAADQSAATWSTLPAAERFATTYGEGVDTLADRVAAARTAAVDARSALTGSVRALVGIDETIFAELQRLAAGTSGSSVRDTRPVLRVYPGAATASVGGLS
;
A
#
# COMPACT_ATOMS: atom_id res chain seq x y z
N MET A 1 -19.04 -18.98 -11.96
CA MET A 1 -18.21 -18.63 -10.78
C MET A 1 -18.19 -17.11 -10.70
N ARG A 2 -18.90 -16.51 -9.75
CA ARG A 2 -18.95 -15.05 -9.57
C ARG A 2 -17.81 -14.70 -8.62
N VAL A 3 -16.80 -13.98 -9.09
CA VAL A 3 -15.72 -13.50 -8.22
C VAL A 3 -16.27 -12.29 -7.47
N GLU A 4 -17.02 -12.53 -6.39
CA GLU A 4 -17.41 -11.46 -5.47
C GLU A 4 -16.17 -11.07 -4.67
N ILE A 5 -15.45 -10.05 -5.14
CA ILE A 5 -14.41 -9.42 -4.34
C ILE A 5 -15.13 -8.67 -3.22
N ASP A 6 -15.01 -9.22 -2.01
CA ASP A 6 -15.48 -8.54 -0.81
C ASP A 6 -14.68 -7.23 -0.64
N SER A 7 -15.32 -6.13 -1.00
CA SER A 7 -14.79 -4.78 -0.85
C SER A 7 -14.31 -4.49 0.57
N GLU A 8 -14.89 -5.12 1.59
CA GLU A 8 -14.47 -4.98 2.97
C GLU A 8 -13.12 -5.66 3.23
N THR A 9 -12.94 -6.88 2.72
CA THR A 9 -11.66 -7.61 2.78
C THR A 9 -10.54 -6.86 2.08
N VAL A 10 -10.80 -6.31 0.89
CA VAL A 10 -9.84 -5.46 0.18
C VAL A 10 -9.50 -4.21 1.00
N ALA A 11 -10.50 -3.49 1.49
CA ALA A 11 -10.30 -2.28 2.29
C ALA A 11 -9.54 -2.59 3.60
N ARG A 12 -9.73 -3.79 4.17
CA ARG A 12 -8.97 -4.27 5.33
C ARG A 12 -7.51 -4.55 4.98
N SER A 13 -7.25 -5.16 3.82
CA SER A 13 -5.89 -5.44 3.34
C SER A 13 -5.13 -4.16 3.01
N VAL A 14 -5.75 -3.18 2.33
CA VAL A 14 -5.13 -1.87 2.06
C VAL A 14 -4.79 -1.15 3.37
N ARG A 15 -5.73 -1.06 4.32
CA ARG A 15 -5.48 -0.44 5.63
C ARG A 15 -4.37 -1.14 6.42
N THR A 16 -4.25 -2.46 6.26
CA THR A 16 -3.16 -3.22 6.89
C THR A 16 -1.82 -2.84 6.27
N LEU A 17 -1.75 -2.75 4.94
CA LEU A 17 -0.54 -2.32 4.23
C LEU A 17 -0.16 -0.87 4.58
N ASP A 18 -1.13 0.05 4.67
CA ASP A 18 -0.89 1.43 5.10
C ASP A 18 -0.23 1.46 6.49
N ARG A 19 -0.79 0.75 7.47
CA ARG A 19 -0.20 0.64 8.82
C ARG A 19 1.18 0.01 8.83
N MET A 20 1.44 -0.94 7.92
CA MET A 20 2.78 -1.55 7.79
C MET A 20 3.78 -0.55 7.22
N VAL A 21 3.38 0.24 6.21
CA VAL A 21 4.22 1.32 5.65
C VAL A 21 4.54 2.37 6.72
N ASP A 22 3.54 2.83 7.48
CA ASP A 22 3.74 3.81 8.56
C ASP A 22 4.74 3.28 9.62
N ARG A 23 4.60 2.01 9.99
CA ARG A 23 5.50 1.36 10.96
C ARG A 23 6.91 1.16 10.41
N LEU A 24 7.05 0.88 9.11
CA LEU A 24 8.35 0.79 8.45
C LEU A 24 9.01 2.17 8.36
N ASP A 25 8.24 3.23 8.09
CA ASP A 25 8.72 4.61 8.12
C ASP A 25 9.24 5.00 9.50
N GLU A 26 8.53 4.63 10.56
CA GLU A 26 8.98 4.83 11.93
C GLU A 26 10.28 4.06 12.22
N LEU A 27 10.38 2.80 11.79
CA LEU A 27 11.61 2.00 11.96
C LEU A 27 12.81 2.57 11.18
N VAL A 28 12.59 3.11 9.97
CA VAL A 28 13.66 3.80 9.22
C VAL A 28 14.14 5.02 10.01
N ALA A 29 13.21 5.83 10.54
CA ALA A 29 13.55 7.01 11.32
C ALA A 29 14.33 6.64 12.60
N GLN A 30 13.88 5.62 13.34
CA GLN A 30 14.57 5.12 14.53
C GLN A 30 15.97 4.58 14.20
N THR A 31 16.12 3.81 13.13
CA THR A 31 17.43 3.28 12.71
C THR A 31 18.41 4.40 12.36
N ARG A 32 17.95 5.45 11.66
CA ARG A 32 18.77 6.63 11.37
C ARG A 32 19.13 7.43 12.60
N ALA A 33 18.21 7.56 13.57
CA ALA A 33 18.49 8.22 14.83
C ALA A 33 19.57 7.47 15.62
N VAL A 34 19.50 6.12 15.66
CA VAL A 34 20.55 5.28 16.27
C VAL A 34 21.89 5.51 15.55
N ALA A 35 21.92 5.51 14.21
CA ALA A 35 23.14 5.80 13.47
C ALA A 35 23.73 7.19 13.80
N ALA A 36 22.88 8.22 13.88
CA ALA A 36 23.30 9.58 14.20
C ALA A 36 23.84 9.70 15.63
N ASP A 37 23.14 9.14 16.63
CA ASP A 37 23.58 9.12 18.03
C ASP A 37 24.94 8.42 18.18
N GLN A 38 25.20 7.37 17.40
CA GLN A 38 26.48 6.65 17.42
C GLN A 38 27.61 7.45 16.76
N SER A 39 27.33 8.12 15.64
CA SER A 39 28.31 9.03 15.01
C SER A 39 28.70 10.18 15.94
N ALA A 40 27.79 10.57 16.83
CA ALA A 40 27.98 11.61 17.83
C ALA A 40 28.58 11.11 19.16
N ALA A 41 28.63 9.79 19.45
CA ALA A 41 28.90 9.28 20.79
C ALA A 41 29.92 8.10 20.90
N THR A 42 30.96 8.38 21.70
CA THR A 42 31.63 7.50 22.68
C THR A 42 32.65 6.45 22.21
N TRP A 43 32.42 5.71 21.12
CA TRP A 43 33.25 4.52 20.81
C TRP A 43 34.33 4.80 19.75
N SER A 44 34.09 5.74 18.84
CA SER A 44 35.01 6.11 17.76
C SER A 44 36.29 6.82 18.23
N THR A 45 36.28 7.36 19.45
CA THR A 45 37.45 8.04 20.05
C THR A 45 38.33 7.10 20.88
N LEU A 46 37.93 5.83 21.06
CA LEU A 46 38.66 4.83 21.83
C LEU A 46 39.26 3.78 20.88
N PRO A 47 40.59 3.69 20.72
CA PRO A 47 41.22 2.72 19.81
C PRO A 47 40.83 1.26 20.09
N ALA A 48 40.62 0.90 21.35
CA ALA A 48 40.19 -0.44 21.74
C ALA A 48 38.76 -0.79 21.29
N ALA A 49 37.94 0.21 20.98
CA ALA A 49 36.55 0.08 20.58
C ALA A 49 36.33 0.25 19.07
N GLU A 50 37.37 0.60 18.30
CA GLU A 50 37.28 0.88 16.86
C GLU A 50 36.62 -0.26 16.08
N ARG A 51 37.05 -1.51 16.33
CA ARG A 51 36.48 -2.69 15.66
C ARG A 51 35.00 -2.88 15.96
N PHE A 52 34.60 -2.63 17.21
CA PHE A 52 33.19 -2.70 17.61
C PHE A 52 32.39 -1.60 16.92
N ALA A 53 32.89 -0.36 16.93
CA ALA A 53 32.23 0.79 16.29
C ALA A 53 32.00 0.54 14.79
N THR A 54 33.01 0.01 14.09
CA THR A 54 32.88 -0.36 12.66
C THR A 54 31.82 -1.44 12.43
N THR A 55 31.92 -2.59 13.12
CA THR A 55 30.97 -3.69 12.92
C THR A 55 29.55 -3.31 13.32
N TYR A 56 29.40 -2.52 14.38
CA TYR A 56 28.09 -2.02 14.80
C TYR A 56 27.50 -1.06 13.76
N GLY A 57 28.30 -0.10 13.26
CA GLY A 57 27.89 0.84 12.21
C GLY A 57 27.45 0.13 10.93
N GLU A 58 28.26 -0.81 10.43
CA GLU A 58 27.91 -1.66 9.27
C GLU A 58 26.60 -2.44 9.50
N GLY A 59 26.37 -2.91 10.74
CA GLY A 59 25.14 -3.58 11.13
C GLY A 59 23.91 -2.67 11.10
N VAL A 60 24.06 -1.43 11.58
CA VAL A 60 22.99 -0.41 11.55
C VAL A 60 22.67 0.00 10.11
N ASP A 61 23.68 0.21 9.27
CA ASP A 61 23.49 0.52 7.85
C ASP A 61 22.79 -0.63 7.11
N THR A 62 23.24 -1.87 7.35
CA THR A 62 22.59 -3.07 6.79
C THR A 62 21.13 -3.19 7.24
N LEU A 63 20.83 -2.84 8.50
CA LEU A 63 19.46 -2.83 9.00
C LEU A 63 18.63 -1.75 8.29
N ALA A 64 19.17 -0.54 8.13
CA ALA A 64 18.49 0.56 7.45
C ALA A 64 18.13 0.19 6.00
N ASP A 65 19.05 -0.44 5.28
CA ASP A 65 18.83 -0.91 3.90
C ASP A 65 17.71 -1.97 3.82
N ARG A 66 17.70 -2.92 4.76
CA ARG A 66 16.65 -3.96 4.82
C ARG A 66 15.27 -3.38 5.12
N VAL A 67 15.19 -2.40 6.04
CA VAL A 67 13.91 -1.74 6.35
C VAL A 67 13.44 -0.90 5.15
N ALA A 68 14.34 -0.20 4.46
CA ALA A 68 14.02 0.54 3.25
C ALA A 68 13.50 -0.39 2.13
N ALA A 69 14.14 -1.54 1.91
CA ALA A 69 13.68 -2.54 0.95
C ALA A 69 12.29 -3.09 1.31
N ALA A 70 12.05 -3.39 2.58
CA ALA A 70 10.74 -3.86 3.06
C ALA A 70 9.64 -2.80 2.85
N ARG A 71 9.98 -1.52 3.07
CA ARG A 71 9.07 -0.40 2.82
C ARG A 71 8.69 -0.32 1.35
N THR A 72 9.65 -0.37 0.44
CA THR A 72 9.39 -0.37 -1.01
C THR A 72 8.47 -1.52 -1.41
N ALA A 73 8.75 -2.73 -0.94
CA ALA A 73 7.90 -3.89 -1.21
C ALA A 73 6.46 -3.71 -0.69
N ALA A 74 6.29 -3.12 0.49
CA ALA A 74 4.96 -2.84 1.05
C ALA A 74 4.18 -1.79 0.22
N VAL A 75 4.87 -0.74 -0.25
CA VAL A 75 4.29 0.30 -1.13
C VAL A 75 3.89 -0.28 -2.48
N ASP A 76 4.72 -1.16 -3.05
CA ASP A 76 4.44 -1.83 -4.32
C ASP A 76 3.22 -2.76 -4.19
N ALA A 77 3.17 -3.56 -3.13
CA ALA A 77 2.03 -4.44 -2.85
C ALA A 77 0.73 -3.64 -2.67
N ARG A 78 0.78 -2.51 -1.97
CA ARG A 78 -0.36 -1.59 -1.82
C ARG A 78 -0.82 -1.04 -3.16
N SER A 79 0.12 -0.63 -4.01
CA SER A 79 -0.16 -0.07 -5.33
C SER A 79 -0.78 -1.11 -6.26
N ALA A 80 -0.24 -2.34 -6.27
CA ALA A 80 -0.77 -3.45 -7.05
C ALA A 80 -2.18 -3.85 -6.61
N LEU A 81 -2.44 -3.92 -5.30
CA LEU A 81 -3.76 -4.22 -4.76
C LEU A 81 -4.76 -3.13 -5.15
N THR A 82 -4.38 -1.85 -5.02
CA THR A 82 -5.23 -0.71 -5.40
C THR A 82 -5.52 -0.72 -6.90
N GLY A 83 -4.53 -1.00 -7.73
CA GLY A 83 -4.69 -1.12 -9.19
C GLY A 83 -5.64 -2.26 -9.57
N SER A 84 -5.50 -3.42 -8.94
CA SER A 84 -6.36 -4.59 -9.17
C SER A 84 -7.82 -4.29 -8.83
N VAL A 85 -8.07 -3.54 -7.75
CA VAL A 85 -9.41 -3.14 -7.32
C VAL A 85 -10.04 -2.16 -8.31
N ARG A 86 -9.27 -1.18 -8.80
CA ARG A 86 -9.76 -0.24 -9.83
C ARG A 86 -10.12 -0.97 -11.13
N ALA A 87 -9.29 -1.92 -11.55
CA ALA A 87 -9.57 -2.73 -12.74
C ALA A 87 -10.86 -3.54 -12.59
N LEU A 88 -11.10 -4.15 -11.42
CA LEU A 88 -12.34 -4.86 -11.15
C LEU A 88 -13.57 -3.94 -11.22
N VAL A 89 -13.51 -2.78 -10.56
CA VAL A 89 -14.62 -1.80 -10.58
C VAL A 89 -14.96 -1.40 -12.02
N GLY A 90 -13.95 -1.14 -12.86
CA GLY A 90 -14.18 -0.81 -14.27
C GLY A 90 -14.82 -1.96 -15.07
N ILE A 91 -14.47 -3.21 -14.76
CA ILE A 91 -15.11 -4.39 -15.35
C ILE A 91 -16.58 -4.49 -14.91
N ASP A 92 -16.87 -4.32 -13.62
CA ASP A 92 -18.23 -4.38 -13.08
C ASP A 92 -19.13 -3.29 -13.68
N GLU A 93 -18.60 -2.06 -13.82
CA GLU A 93 -19.30 -0.95 -14.47
C GLU A 93 -19.60 -1.25 -15.95
N THR A 94 -18.63 -1.81 -16.67
CA THR A 94 -18.80 -2.20 -18.08
C THR A 94 -19.87 -3.29 -18.23
N ILE A 95 -19.82 -4.33 -17.38
CA ILE A 95 -20.82 -5.40 -17.36
C ILE A 95 -22.20 -4.82 -17.05
N PHE A 96 -22.31 -3.93 -16.07
CA PHE A 96 -23.57 -3.30 -15.70
C PHE A 96 -24.15 -2.45 -16.83
N ALA A 97 -23.32 -1.68 -17.54
CA ALA A 97 -23.75 -0.90 -18.70
C ALA A 97 -24.26 -1.80 -19.84
N GLU A 98 -23.58 -2.90 -20.15
CA GLU A 98 -24.05 -3.88 -21.14
C GLU A 98 -25.35 -4.57 -20.72
N LEU A 99 -25.50 -4.91 -19.43
CA LEU A 99 -26.74 -5.47 -18.90
C LEU A 99 -27.91 -4.49 -19.01
N GLN A 100 -27.70 -3.21 -18.72
CA GLN A 100 -28.73 -2.18 -18.94
C GLN A 100 -29.10 -2.04 -20.41
N ARG A 101 -28.11 -2.07 -21.31
CA ARG A 101 -28.32 -1.99 -22.75
C ARG A 101 -29.15 -3.18 -23.26
N LEU A 102 -28.83 -4.39 -22.80
CA LEU A 102 -29.57 -5.61 -23.11
C LEU A 102 -31.01 -5.55 -22.55
N ALA A 103 -31.19 -5.09 -21.32
CA ALA A 103 -32.50 -4.92 -20.70
C ALA A 103 -33.38 -3.89 -21.44
N ALA A 104 -32.79 -2.79 -21.90
CA ALA A 104 -33.49 -1.77 -22.70
C ALA A 104 -33.91 -2.32 -24.08
N GLY A 105 -33.06 -3.16 -24.70
CA GLY A 105 -33.36 -3.81 -25.98
C GLY A 105 -34.37 -4.96 -25.89
N THR A 106 -34.64 -5.50 -24.70
CA THR A 106 -35.52 -6.66 -24.48
C THR A 106 -36.85 -6.31 -23.80
N SER A 107 -37.34 -5.07 -23.97
CA SER A 107 -38.66 -4.59 -23.48
C SER A 107 -39.73 -5.69 -23.53
N GLY A 108 -39.93 -6.35 -22.37
CA GLY A 108 -40.71 -7.58 -22.27
C GLY A 108 -40.43 -8.44 -21.01
N SER A 109 -39.32 -8.30 -20.30
CA SER A 109 -39.12 -9.10 -19.06
C SER A 109 -38.39 -8.36 -17.94
N SER A 110 -39.01 -8.44 -16.76
CA SER A 110 -38.62 -7.81 -15.49
C SER A 110 -37.18 -8.17 -15.07
N VAL A 111 -36.23 -7.27 -15.33
CA VAL A 111 -34.88 -7.35 -14.79
C VAL A 111 -34.92 -6.83 -13.35
N ARG A 112 -34.93 -7.76 -12.39
CA ARG A 112 -34.79 -7.50 -10.97
C ARG A 112 -33.49 -6.71 -10.74
N ASP A 113 -33.62 -5.56 -10.06
CA ASP A 113 -32.56 -4.63 -9.69
C ASP A 113 -31.50 -5.31 -8.80
N THR A 114 -30.54 -6.02 -9.39
CA THR A 114 -29.32 -6.48 -8.70
C THR A 114 -28.25 -5.43 -8.88
N ARG A 115 -28.37 -4.32 -8.15
CA ARG A 115 -27.26 -3.35 -8.04
C ARG A 115 -26.03 -4.06 -7.48
N PRO A 116 -24.84 -3.90 -8.09
CA PRO A 116 -23.61 -4.33 -7.43
C PRO A 116 -23.39 -3.46 -6.19
N VAL A 117 -23.42 -4.07 -5.00
CA VAL A 117 -23.08 -3.40 -3.75
C VAL A 117 -21.57 -3.39 -3.61
N LEU A 118 -20.91 -2.46 -4.30
CA LEU A 118 -19.52 -2.12 -4.03
C LEU A 118 -19.52 -0.69 -3.49
N ARG A 119 -19.50 -0.55 -2.16
CA ARG A 119 -19.23 0.74 -1.52
C ARG A 119 -17.77 1.09 -1.81
N VAL A 120 -17.55 1.88 -2.86
CA VAL A 120 -16.25 2.49 -3.14
C VAL A 120 -15.90 3.37 -1.95
N TYR A 121 -14.81 3.05 -1.24
CA TYR A 121 -14.29 3.89 -0.18
C TYR A 121 -13.70 5.18 -0.77
N PRO A 122 -14.05 6.38 -0.24
CA PRO A 122 -13.52 7.65 -0.72
C PRO A 122 -12.00 7.84 -0.48
N GLY A 123 -11.35 6.90 0.22
CA GLY A 123 -9.90 6.89 0.42
C GLY A 123 -9.07 6.54 -0.82
N ALA A 124 -9.67 5.96 -1.88
CA ALA A 124 -8.97 5.62 -3.12
C ALA A 124 -9.08 6.69 -4.22
N ALA A 125 -9.99 7.67 -4.05
CA ALA A 125 -10.33 8.70 -5.02
C ALA A 125 -9.75 10.09 -4.69
N THR A 126 -9.17 10.27 -3.50
CA THR A 126 -8.64 11.57 -3.03
C THR A 126 -7.13 11.75 -3.24
N ALA A 127 -6.45 10.83 -3.93
CA ALA A 127 -5.19 11.18 -4.59
C ALA A 127 -5.52 12.05 -5.81
N SER A 128 -5.90 13.31 -5.53
CA SER A 128 -6.14 14.34 -6.51
C SER A 128 -4.93 14.41 -7.43
N VAL A 129 -5.20 14.28 -8.72
CA VAL A 129 -4.35 14.77 -9.81
C VAL A 129 -4.27 16.29 -9.62
N GLY A 130 -3.38 16.72 -8.73
CA GLY A 130 -3.03 18.12 -8.49
C GLY A 130 -1.56 18.26 -8.78
N GLY A 131 -1.23 18.62 -10.02
CA GLY A 131 0.15 18.91 -10.40
C GLY A 131 0.51 18.49 -11.81
N LEU A 132 -0.22 18.98 -12.81
CA LEU A 132 0.33 19.23 -14.14
C LEU A 132 -0.24 20.58 -14.61
N SER A 133 0.42 21.66 -14.19
CA SER A 133 0.51 22.88 -15.00
C SER A 133 1.61 22.70 -16.03
#